data_AF-A0A975F0N7-F1
#
_entry.id   AF-A0A975F0N7-F1
#
_cell.length_a   1.000
_cell.length_b   1.000
_cell.length_c   1.000
_cell.angle_alpha   90.00
_cell.angle_beta   90.00
_cell.angle_gamma   90.00
#
_symmetry.space_group_name_H-M   'P 1'
#
loop_
_entity.id
_entity.type
_entity.pdbx_description
1 polymer ?
#
loop_
_entity_poly.entity_id
_entity_poly.type
_entity_poly.pdbx_seq_one_letter_code
_entity_poly.pdbx_strand_id
1 'polypeptide(L)'
;MNEMSAKATNNSSINQINGNVTINNFIQIREIFNTLYELNFPKLVEAAEERARKNVEEFCKNFFSKIEEDERLKIQESLKHPNSQYILNSSINNAARFGDTSNLNILSEALKQALLVDDNGLTFQLNLALELIPQLNKNQLSVIVISFFIHTLSFRQNIPQLHEIFAASCLKNYLPTSNIKNNQIMHLVSLGIFSFNQFAGGTAMNLIKQKYPNNMELFSNIENGNFNTFKSIVDYYDSNSLIHYQPMPVANVIGFLLVKENIGQLDIGILR
;
A
#
# COMPACT_ATOMS: atom_id res chain seq x y z
N MET A 1 -39.28 -4.57 -48.92
CA MET A 1 -39.50 -5.08 -47.56
C MET A 1 -38.42 -6.11 -47.30
N ASN A 2 -37.44 -5.79 -46.44
CA ASN A 2 -36.41 -6.75 -46.04
C ASN A 2 -36.86 -7.39 -44.72
N GLU A 3 -37.23 -8.67 -44.76
CA GLU A 3 -37.45 -9.46 -43.56
C GLU A 3 -36.09 -9.82 -42.95
N MET A 4 -35.79 -9.26 -41.77
CA MET A 4 -34.66 -9.71 -40.97
C MET A 4 -35.10 -10.88 -40.10
N SER A 5 -34.75 -12.10 -40.51
CA SER A 5 -34.94 -13.30 -39.67
C SER A 5 -33.67 -13.56 -38.85
N ALA A 6 -33.82 -13.66 -37.53
CA ALA A 6 -32.76 -14.13 -36.64
C ALA A 6 -33.15 -15.52 -36.12
N LYS A 7 -32.29 -16.52 -36.33
CA LYS A 7 -32.48 -17.90 -35.85
C LYS A 7 -31.78 -18.11 -34.51
N ALA A 8 -32.55 -18.49 -33.49
CA ALA A 8 -32.04 -18.97 -32.21
C ALA A 8 -31.69 -20.46 -32.30
N THR A 9 -30.60 -20.88 -31.65
CA THR A 9 -30.33 -22.28 -31.31
C THR A 9 -30.52 -22.48 -29.80
N ASN A 10 -30.79 -23.73 -29.39
CA ASN A 10 -31.29 -24.10 -28.06
C ASN A 10 -30.63 -23.33 -26.90
N ASN A 11 -31.48 -22.81 -25.99
CA ASN A 11 -31.17 -21.91 -24.85
C ASN A 11 -30.85 -20.44 -25.17
N SER A 12 -31.32 -19.87 -26.29
CA SER A 12 -31.24 -18.42 -26.53
C SER A 12 -32.60 -17.76 -26.74
N SER A 13 -32.83 -16.62 -26.08
CA SER A 13 -33.99 -15.75 -26.26
C SER A 13 -33.61 -14.57 -27.16
N ILE A 14 -34.27 -14.43 -28.32
CA ILE A 14 -34.07 -13.31 -29.25
C ILE A 14 -35.22 -12.31 -29.06
N ASN A 15 -34.91 -11.14 -28.53
CA ASN A 15 -35.84 -10.02 -28.47
C ASN A 15 -35.53 -9.06 -29.64
N GLN A 16 -36.33 -9.13 -30.70
CA GLN A 16 -36.20 -8.27 -31.86
C GLN A 16 -37.22 -7.13 -31.73
N ILE A 17 -36.74 -5.92 -31.44
CA ILE A 17 -37.59 -4.73 -31.26
C ILE A 17 -37.41 -3.84 -32.49
N ASN A 18 -38.47 -3.65 -33.26
CA ASN A 18 -38.48 -2.76 -34.41
C ASN A 18 -39.07 -1.39 -34.00
N GLY A 19 -38.20 -0.49 -33.51
CA GLY A 19 -38.55 0.88 -33.09
C GLY A 19 -37.93 1.32 -31.77
N ASN A 20 -38.25 2.55 -31.32
CA ASN A 20 -37.81 3.10 -30.03
C ASN A 20 -38.53 2.43 -28.84
N VAL A 21 -37.78 1.93 -27.85
CA VAL A 21 -38.33 1.43 -26.59
C VAL A 21 -38.76 2.61 -25.73
N THR A 22 -40.07 2.81 -25.57
CA THR A 22 -40.61 3.80 -24.62
C THR A 22 -40.97 3.07 -23.34
N ILE A 23 -40.13 3.21 -22.31
CA ILE A 23 -40.28 2.53 -21.02
C ILE A 23 -41.26 3.32 -20.15
N ASN A 24 -42.50 2.85 -20.03
CA ASN A 24 -43.58 3.57 -19.32
C ASN A 24 -43.97 2.96 -17.97
N ASN A 25 -43.35 1.85 -17.55
CA ASN A 25 -43.76 1.12 -16.33
C ASN A 25 -42.55 0.62 -15.52
N PHE A 26 -42.53 0.94 -14.22
CA PHE A 26 -41.53 0.50 -13.24
C PHE A 26 -41.40 -1.03 -13.14
N ILE A 27 -42.48 -1.79 -13.41
CA ILE A 27 -42.46 -3.26 -13.42
C ILE A 27 -41.56 -3.78 -14.55
N GLN A 28 -41.63 -3.18 -15.74
CA GLN A 28 -40.78 -3.56 -16.87
C GLN A 28 -39.31 -3.20 -16.63
N ILE A 29 -39.03 -2.06 -15.96
CA ILE A 29 -37.66 -1.70 -15.56
C ILE A 29 -37.09 -2.74 -14.59
N ARG A 30 -37.88 -3.18 -13.61
CA ARG A 30 -37.50 -4.21 -12.65
C ARG A 30 -37.22 -5.55 -13.33
N GLU A 31 -38.07 -5.98 -14.25
CA GLU A 31 -37.89 -7.23 -15.00
C GLU A 31 -36.63 -7.18 -15.88
N ILE A 32 -36.40 -6.07 -16.59
CA ILE A 32 -35.18 -5.86 -17.37
C ILE A 32 -33.95 -5.87 -16.46
N PHE A 33 -33.98 -5.16 -15.33
CA PHE A 33 -32.87 -5.14 -14.38
C PHE A 33 -32.59 -6.53 -13.79
N ASN A 34 -33.61 -7.26 -13.35
CA ASN A 34 -33.45 -8.60 -12.80
C ASN A 34 -32.91 -9.58 -13.85
N THR A 35 -33.41 -9.52 -15.08
CA THR A 35 -32.91 -10.34 -16.18
C THR A 35 -31.44 -10.03 -16.49
N LEU A 36 -31.08 -8.74 -16.56
CA LEU A 36 -29.69 -8.32 -16.74
C LEU A 36 -28.81 -8.73 -15.55
N TYR A 37 -29.34 -8.68 -14.33
CA TYR A 37 -28.63 -9.11 -13.14
C TYR A 37 -28.40 -10.62 -13.13
N GLU A 38 -29.43 -11.44 -13.33
CA GLU A 38 -29.34 -12.91 -13.35
C GLU A 38 -28.43 -13.41 -14.48
N LEU A 39 -28.44 -12.76 -15.64
CA LEU A 39 -27.58 -13.15 -16.77
C LEU A 39 -26.11 -12.73 -16.60
N ASN A 40 -25.85 -11.61 -15.94
CA ASN A 40 -24.49 -11.06 -15.84
C ASN A 40 -23.81 -11.34 -14.48
N PHE A 41 -24.57 -11.45 -13.39
CA PHE A 41 -24.00 -11.64 -12.05
C PHE A 41 -23.17 -12.92 -11.93
N PRO A 42 -23.57 -14.10 -12.44
CA PRO A 42 -22.72 -15.29 -12.41
C PRO A 42 -21.37 -15.09 -13.12
N LYS A 43 -21.36 -14.40 -14.26
CA LYS A 43 -20.13 -14.08 -15.00
C LYS A 43 -19.24 -13.10 -14.22
N LEU A 44 -19.84 -12.15 -13.51
CA LEU A 44 -19.10 -11.24 -12.62
C LEU A 44 -18.52 -11.98 -11.42
N VAL A 45 -19.22 -12.98 -10.87
CA VAL A 45 -18.72 -13.85 -9.80
C VAL A 45 -17.53 -14.68 -10.29
N GLU A 46 -17.66 -15.36 -11.44
CA GLU A 46 -16.53 -16.11 -12.04
C GLU A 46 -15.30 -15.21 -12.29
N ALA A 47 -15.52 -14.01 -12.83
CA ALA A 47 -14.43 -13.07 -13.07
C ALA A 47 -13.78 -12.58 -11.76
N ALA A 48 -14.57 -12.39 -10.70
CA ALA A 48 -14.07 -12.01 -9.38
C ALA A 48 -13.29 -13.17 -8.72
N GLU A 49 -13.78 -14.40 -8.81
CA GLU A 49 -13.10 -15.61 -8.31
C GLU A 49 -11.75 -15.83 -9.01
N GLU A 50 -11.71 -15.74 -10.34
CA GLU A 50 -10.48 -15.89 -11.10
C GLU A 50 -9.46 -14.80 -10.76
N ARG A 51 -9.93 -13.56 -10.55
CA ARG A 51 -9.07 -12.45 -10.11
C ARG A 51 -8.54 -12.67 -8.69
N ALA A 52 -9.41 -13.08 -7.76
CA ALA A 52 -9.01 -13.40 -6.39
C ALA A 52 -7.96 -14.53 -6.37
N ARG A 53 -8.14 -15.58 -7.17
CA ARG A 53 -7.18 -16.68 -7.31
C ARG A 53 -5.82 -16.17 -7.78
N LYS A 54 -5.77 -15.36 -8.84
CA LYS A 54 -4.52 -14.76 -9.35
C LYS A 54 -3.81 -13.91 -8.30
N ASN A 55 -4.57 -13.09 -7.57
CA ASN A 55 -4.01 -12.25 -6.51
C ASN A 55 -3.38 -13.09 -5.39
N VAL A 56 -4.04 -14.18 -4.99
CA VAL A 56 -3.51 -15.11 -3.97
C VAL A 56 -2.27 -15.82 -4.48
N GLU A 57 -2.26 -16.27 -5.75
CA GLU A 57 -1.09 -16.91 -6.35
C GLU A 57 0.12 -15.98 -6.40
N GLU A 58 -0.08 -14.72 -6.79
CA GLU A 58 0.97 -13.70 -6.78
C GLU A 58 1.47 -13.42 -5.37
N PHE A 59 0.56 -13.26 -4.41
CA PHE A 59 0.93 -13.08 -3.00
C PHE A 59 1.76 -14.25 -2.46
N CYS A 60 1.32 -15.49 -2.69
CA CYS A 60 2.04 -16.70 -2.27
C CYS A 60 3.42 -16.77 -2.91
N LYS A 61 3.51 -16.51 -4.23
CA LYS A 61 4.79 -16.44 -4.94
C LYS A 61 5.74 -15.42 -4.30
N ASN A 62 5.24 -14.22 -4.04
CA ASN A 62 6.00 -13.14 -3.41
C ASN A 62 6.43 -13.51 -1.98
N PHE A 63 5.58 -14.18 -1.21
CA PHE A 63 5.90 -14.62 0.15
C PHE A 63 6.99 -15.69 0.14
N PHE A 64 6.82 -16.78 -0.61
CA PHE A 64 7.78 -17.88 -0.66
C PHE A 64 9.12 -17.46 -1.26
N SER A 65 9.14 -16.53 -2.23
CA SER A 65 10.41 -16.05 -2.81
C SER A 65 11.26 -15.23 -1.85
N LYS A 66 10.70 -14.79 -0.71
CA LYS A 66 11.42 -13.99 0.30
C LYS A 66 11.89 -14.81 1.48
N ILE A 67 11.47 -16.06 1.61
CA ILE A 67 11.83 -16.91 2.74
C ILE A 67 13.17 -17.59 2.44
N GLU A 68 14.17 -17.29 3.25
CA GLU A 68 15.47 -17.94 3.22
C GLU A 68 15.40 -19.33 3.90
N GLU A 69 16.32 -20.24 3.56
CA GLU A 69 16.32 -21.61 4.09
C GLU A 69 16.39 -21.65 5.64
N ASP A 70 17.16 -20.76 6.25
CA ASP A 70 17.31 -20.67 7.70
C ASP A 70 16.09 -20.06 8.42
N GLU A 71 15.23 -19.37 7.68
CA GLU A 71 13.97 -18.79 8.19
C GLU A 71 12.82 -19.81 8.20
N ARG A 72 12.87 -20.84 7.34
CA ARG A 72 11.77 -21.81 7.15
C ARG A 72 11.37 -22.51 8.44
N LEU A 73 12.35 -22.98 9.23
CA LEU A 73 12.08 -23.69 10.48
C LEU A 73 11.40 -22.79 11.51
N LYS A 74 11.82 -21.52 11.60
CA LYS A 74 11.21 -20.53 12.51
C LYS A 74 9.78 -20.22 12.10
N ILE A 75 9.53 -20.02 10.81
CA ILE A 75 8.18 -19.80 10.28
C ILE A 75 7.29 -21.01 10.54
N GLN A 76 7.78 -22.23 10.30
CA GLN A 76 7.04 -23.45 10.58
C GLN A 76 6.67 -23.59 12.06
N GLU A 77 7.59 -23.25 12.98
CA GLU A 77 7.31 -23.25 14.41
C GLU A 77 6.26 -22.19 14.77
N SER A 78 6.42 -20.97 14.26
CA SER A 78 5.48 -19.87 14.48
C SER A 78 4.06 -20.24 14.04
N LEU A 79 3.91 -20.92 12.90
CA LEU A 79 2.63 -21.36 12.37
C LEU A 79 1.91 -22.42 13.23
N LYS A 80 2.53 -22.99 14.26
CA LYS A 80 1.81 -23.83 15.23
C LYS A 80 0.91 -23.02 16.16
N HIS A 81 1.10 -21.70 16.24
CA HIS A 81 0.33 -20.82 17.11
C HIS A 81 -0.96 -20.32 16.44
N PRO A 82 -2.09 -20.24 17.16
CA PRO A 82 -3.36 -19.77 16.62
C PRO A 82 -3.30 -18.35 16.01
N ASN A 83 -2.55 -17.44 16.64
CA ASN A 83 -2.40 -16.07 16.13
C ASN A 83 -1.66 -16.04 14.79
N SER A 84 -0.57 -16.80 14.66
CA SER A 84 0.18 -16.92 13.40
C SER A 84 -0.67 -17.53 12.26
N GLN A 85 -1.53 -18.50 12.59
CA GLN A 85 -2.52 -19.04 11.64
C GLN A 85 -3.58 -18.00 11.24
N TYR A 86 -4.07 -17.21 12.21
CA TYR A 86 -5.02 -16.14 11.94
C TYR A 86 -4.44 -15.09 10.99
N ILE A 87 -3.22 -14.60 11.23
CA ILE A 87 -2.59 -13.57 10.39
C ILE A 87 -2.28 -14.09 8.99
N LEU A 88 -1.88 -15.37 8.85
CA LEU A 88 -1.68 -16.00 7.55
C LEU A 88 -2.98 -16.00 6.75
N ASN A 89 -4.07 -16.49 7.35
CA ASN A 89 -5.38 -16.55 6.70
C ASN A 89 -5.93 -15.15 6.38
N SER A 90 -5.78 -14.19 7.30
CA SER A 90 -6.15 -12.79 7.07
C SER A 90 -5.39 -12.18 5.90
N SER A 91 -4.08 -12.44 5.79
CA SER A 91 -3.24 -11.96 4.69
C SER A 91 -3.66 -12.54 3.34
N ILE A 92 -4.01 -13.83 3.29
CA ILE A 92 -4.54 -14.49 2.08
C ILE A 92 -5.87 -13.85 1.67
N ASN A 93 -6.78 -13.63 2.62
CA ASN A 93 -8.07 -12.98 2.34
C ASN A 93 -7.89 -11.53 1.86
N ASN A 94 -6.97 -10.80 2.46
CA ASN A 94 -6.63 -9.43 2.05
C ASN A 94 -6.02 -9.40 0.64
N ALA A 95 -5.12 -10.34 0.32
CA ALA A 95 -4.58 -10.49 -1.02
C ALA A 95 -5.69 -10.79 -2.04
N ALA A 96 -6.56 -11.76 -1.75
CA ALA A 96 -7.71 -12.11 -2.60
C ALA A 96 -8.60 -10.89 -2.89
N ARG A 97 -8.96 -10.14 -1.83
CA ARG A 97 -9.88 -9.01 -1.89
C ARG A 97 -9.31 -7.77 -2.56
N PHE A 98 -8.06 -7.42 -2.27
CA PHE A 98 -7.48 -6.13 -2.66
C PHE A 98 -6.41 -6.20 -3.74
N GLY A 99 -5.81 -7.37 -3.99
CA GLY A 99 -4.69 -7.63 -4.93
C GLY A 99 -4.19 -6.44 -5.72
N ASP A 100 -4.78 -6.17 -6.88
CA ASP A 100 -4.35 -5.11 -7.82
C ASP A 100 -4.36 -3.67 -7.26
N THR A 101 -5.10 -3.41 -6.19
CA THR A 101 -5.16 -2.12 -5.52
C THR A 101 -4.19 -1.99 -4.35
N SER A 102 -3.62 -3.11 -3.91
CA SER A 102 -2.70 -3.24 -2.79
C SER A 102 -1.28 -3.52 -3.27
N ASN A 103 -0.28 -3.16 -2.47
CA ASN A 103 1.07 -3.65 -2.69
C ASN A 103 1.26 -5.04 -2.06
N LEU A 104 1.03 -6.09 -2.87
CA LEU A 104 1.21 -7.49 -2.46
C LEU A 104 2.65 -7.82 -2.03
N ASN A 105 3.64 -7.10 -2.58
CA ASN A 105 5.04 -7.32 -2.24
C ASN A 105 5.32 -6.90 -0.79
N ILE A 106 4.87 -5.71 -0.39
CA ILE A 106 4.97 -5.23 1.00
C ILE A 106 4.11 -6.09 1.92
N LEU A 107 2.89 -6.47 1.50
CA LEU A 107 2.03 -7.33 2.31
C LEU A 107 2.71 -8.66 2.63
N SER A 108 3.38 -9.27 1.65
CA SER A 108 4.13 -10.51 1.85
C SER A 108 5.35 -10.34 2.77
N GLU A 109 6.05 -9.19 2.67
CA GLU A 109 7.16 -8.88 3.57
C GLU A 109 6.67 -8.65 5.01
N ALA A 110 5.55 -7.97 5.19
CA ALA A 110 4.93 -7.76 6.49
C ALA A 110 4.59 -9.10 7.17
N LEU A 111 4.02 -10.06 6.41
CA LEU A 111 3.70 -11.39 6.92
C LEU A 111 4.97 -12.15 7.31
N LYS A 112 5.99 -12.10 6.45
CA LYS A 112 7.30 -12.71 6.74
C LYS A 112 7.86 -12.18 8.07
N GLN A 113 7.92 -10.86 8.24
CA GLN A 113 8.42 -10.25 9.47
C GLN A 113 7.56 -10.63 10.68
N ALA A 114 6.23 -10.61 10.56
CA ALA A 114 5.32 -10.98 11.65
C ALA A 114 5.54 -12.40 12.16
N LEU A 115 5.93 -13.33 11.28
CA LEU A 115 6.18 -14.73 11.62
C LEU A 115 7.60 -14.99 12.19
N LEU A 116 8.55 -14.08 11.95
CA LEU A 116 9.95 -14.22 12.37
C LEU A 116 10.32 -13.44 13.63
N VAL A 117 9.59 -12.36 13.91
CA VAL A 117 9.87 -11.47 15.04
C VAL A 117 9.45 -12.11 16.35
N ASP A 118 10.39 -12.14 17.31
CA ASP A 118 10.20 -12.65 18.66
C ASP A 118 9.96 -11.50 19.67
N ASP A 119 9.15 -10.53 19.27
CA ASP A 119 8.85 -9.31 20.03
C ASP A 119 7.36 -9.01 19.91
N ASN A 120 6.61 -9.29 20.98
CA ASN A 120 5.15 -9.17 20.99
C ASN A 120 4.66 -7.77 20.59
N GLY A 121 5.42 -6.72 20.92
CA GLY A 121 5.06 -5.34 20.58
C GLY A 121 5.19 -5.09 19.08
N LEU A 122 6.31 -5.49 18.49
CA LEU A 122 6.51 -5.40 17.04
C LEU A 122 5.57 -6.33 16.26
N THR A 123 5.32 -7.55 16.76
CA THR A 123 4.35 -8.47 16.15
C THR A 123 2.95 -7.84 16.10
N PHE A 124 2.51 -7.17 17.16
CA PHE A 124 1.23 -6.45 17.15
C PHE A 124 1.20 -5.35 16.08
N GLN A 125 2.26 -4.56 15.97
CA GLN A 125 2.34 -3.48 14.97
C GLN A 125 2.40 -4.02 13.53
N LEU A 126 3.09 -5.15 13.30
CA LEU A 126 3.13 -5.85 12.01
C LEU A 126 1.75 -6.42 11.65
N ASN A 127 1.02 -6.96 12.62
CA ASN A 127 -0.35 -7.43 12.40
C ASN A 127 -1.28 -6.28 12.01
N LEU A 128 -1.16 -5.14 12.69
CA LEU A 128 -1.91 -3.94 12.30
C LEU A 128 -1.49 -3.46 10.89
N ALA A 129 -0.21 -3.50 10.56
CA ALA A 129 0.25 -3.17 9.20
C ALA A 129 -0.35 -4.11 8.15
N LEU A 130 -0.45 -5.43 8.42
CA LEU A 130 -1.08 -6.41 7.52
C LEU A 130 -2.55 -6.11 7.22
N GLU A 131 -3.27 -5.52 8.17
CA GLU A 131 -4.67 -5.10 8.00
C GLU A 131 -4.79 -3.79 7.22
N LEU A 132 -3.83 -2.87 7.38
CA LEU A 132 -3.88 -1.52 6.84
C LEU A 132 -3.29 -1.42 5.43
N ILE A 133 -2.17 -2.10 5.13
CA ILE A 133 -1.48 -2.07 3.82
C ILE A 133 -2.45 -2.25 2.63
N PRO A 134 -3.41 -3.21 2.66
CA PRO A 134 -4.32 -3.43 1.54
C PRO A 134 -5.23 -2.25 1.20
N GLN A 135 -5.38 -1.29 2.13
CA GLN A 135 -6.25 -0.12 2.01
C GLN A 135 -5.49 1.12 1.51
N LEU A 136 -4.19 0.99 1.22
CA LEU A 136 -3.31 2.11 0.88
C LEU A 136 -2.99 2.15 -0.60
N ASN A 137 -3.18 3.31 -1.21
CA ASN A 137 -2.72 3.57 -2.58
C ASN A 137 -1.27 4.04 -2.61
N LYS A 138 -0.69 4.10 -3.82
CA LYS A 138 0.71 4.51 -4.02
C LYS A 138 1.07 5.87 -3.43
N ASN A 139 0.19 6.88 -3.53
CA ASN A 139 0.47 8.22 -2.98
C ASN A 139 0.51 8.20 -1.44
N GLN A 140 -0.35 7.39 -0.82
CA GLN A 140 -0.36 7.17 0.63
C GLN A 140 0.92 6.47 1.10
N LEU A 141 1.38 5.45 0.36
CA LEU A 141 2.66 4.80 0.62
C LEU A 141 3.84 5.78 0.46
N SER A 142 3.80 6.68 -0.53
CA SER A 142 4.79 7.75 -0.70
C SER A 142 4.87 8.67 0.52
N VAL A 143 3.73 9.10 1.07
CA VAL A 143 3.69 9.92 2.30
C VAL A 143 4.28 9.16 3.49
N ILE A 144 3.98 7.87 3.63
CA ILE A 144 4.48 7.04 4.72
C ILE A 144 6.00 6.91 4.64
N VAL A 145 6.57 6.55 3.47
CA VAL A 145 8.02 6.39 3.35
C VAL A 145 8.77 7.71 3.51
N ILE A 146 8.21 8.83 3.01
CA ILE A 146 8.78 10.17 3.20
C ILE A 146 8.78 10.55 4.68
N SER A 147 7.66 10.31 5.36
CA SER A 147 7.55 10.60 6.80
C SER A 147 8.51 9.72 7.59
N PHE A 148 8.62 8.43 7.27
CA PHE A 148 9.57 7.52 7.90
C PHE A 148 11.03 7.97 7.68
N PHE A 149 11.35 8.42 6.46
CA PHE A 149 12.68 8.96 6.14
C PHE A 149 12.99 10.22 6.95
N ILE A 150 12.06 11.18 7.02
CA ILE A 150 12.27 12.46 7.72
C ILE A 150 12.24 12.30 9.24
N HIS A 151 11.37 11.47 9.81
CA HIS A 151 11.14 11.36 11.26
C HIS A 151 11.95 10.24 11.91
N THR A 152 12.12 9.10 11.24
CA THR A 152 12.62 7.89 11.90
C THR A 152 14.02 7.51 11.47
N LEU A 153 14.30 7.55 10.15
CA LEU A 153 15.62 7.19 9.65
C LEU A 153 16.70 8.18 10.11
N SER A 154 17.83 7.64 10.54
CA SER A 154 19.02 8.42 10.88
C SER A 154 20.27 7.70 10.39
N PHE A 155 21.30 8.46 10.03
CA PHE A 155 22.58 7.92 9.57
C PHE A 155 23.59 8.12 10.68
N ARG A 156 24.27 7.05 11.10
CA ARG A 156 25.38 7.16 12.04
C ARG A 156 26.56 7.91 11.43
N GLN A 157 26.78 7.73 10.13
CA GLN A 157 27.86 8.39 9.41
C GLN A 157 27.37 9.68 8.78
N ASN A 158 28.12 10.76 9.01
CA ASN A 158 27.78 12.09 8.54
C ASN A 158 28.41 12.39 7.17
N ILE A 159 28.25 11.48 6.20
CA ILE A 159 28.79 11.63 4.84
C ILE A 159 27.67 12.13 3.93
N PRO A 160 27.71 13.39 3.45
CA PRO A 160 26.59 14.01 2.71
C PRO A 160 26.15 13.20 1.48
N GLN A 161 27.09 12.68 0.69
CA GLN A 161 26.79 11.93 -0.53
C GLN A 161 26.02 10.63 -0.26
N LEU A 162 26.27 9.99 0.89
CA LEU A 162 25.51 8.79 1.28
C LEU A 162 24.05 9.10 1.57
N HIS A 163 23.73 10.31 2.04
CA HIS A 163 22.36 10.71 2.31
C HIS A 163 21.53 10.77 1.02
N GLU A 164 22.09 11.33 -0.05
CA GLU A 164 21.42 11.37 -1.37
C GLU A 164 21.27 9.97 -1.97
N ILE A 165 22.34 9.16 -1.93
CA ILE A 165 22.29 7.78 -2.46
C ILE A 165 21.20 6.98 -1.73
N PHE A 166 21.16 7.07 -0.39
CA PHE A 166 20.18 6.34 0.38
C PHE A 166 18.76 6.88 0.22
N ALA A 167 18.58 8.21 0.08
CA ALA A 167 17.31 8.81 -0.27
C ALA A 167 16.78 8.25 -1.61
N ALA A 168 17.64 8.21 -2.63
CA ALA A 168 17.32 7.63 -3.94
C ALA A 168 16.98 6.15 -3.85
N SER A 169 17.70 5.37 -3.05
CA SER A 169 17.40 3.95 -2.83
C SER A 169 16.07 3.74 -2.10
N CYS A 170 15.81 4.47 -1.02
CA CYS A 170 14.59 4.34 -0.21
C CYS A 170 13.32 4.64 -1.01
N LEU A 171 13.35 5.67 -1.86
CA LEU A 171 12.17 6.17 -2.55
C LEU A 171 12.07 5.78 -4.02
N LYS A 172 12.95 4.91 -4.53
CA LYS A 172 13.00 4.54 -5.96
C LYS A 172 11.62 4.27 -6.59
N ASN A 173 10.76 3.52 -5.89
CA ASN A 173 9.43 3.16 -6.37
C ASN A 173 8.30 4.09 -5.88
N TYR A 174 8.61 5.00 -4.95
CA TYR A 174 7.66 5.79 -4.17
C TYR A 174 7.89 7.29 -4.27
N LEU A 175 8.80 7.75 -5.11
CA LEU A 175 9.00 9.18 -5.33
C LEU A 175 7.70 9.78 -5.88
N PRO A 176 7.09 10.75 -5.18
CA PRO A 176 5.81 11.29 -5.58
C PRO A 176 5.94 12.15 -6.83
N THR A 177 5.01 11.99 -7.77
CA THR A 177 4.93 12.79 -8.99
C THR A 177 4.03 14.01 -8.85
N SER A 178 3.23 14.07 -7.78
CA SER A 178 2.29 15.14 -7.49
C SER A 178 1.93 15.17 -6.01
N ASN A 179 1.44 16.31 -5.54
CA ASN A 179 0.96 16.48 -4.17
C ASN A 179 -0.17 15.50 -3.85
N ILE A 180 -0.17 15.00 -2.61
CA ILE A 180 -1.22 14.11 -2.14
C ILE A 180 -2.50 14.93 -1.92
N LYS A 181 -3.65 14.34 -2.26
CA LYS A 181 -4.94 15.00 -2.04
C LYS A 181 -5.29 14.99 -0.56
N ASN A 182 -5.94 16.06 -0.08
CA ASN A 182 -6.32 16.17 1.34
C ASN A 182 -7.16 14.97 1.82
N ASN A 183 -8.09 14.46 1.01
CA ASN A 183 -8.88 13.28 1.37
C ASN A 183 -8.04 12.00 1.53
N GLN A 184 -6.92 11.87 0.79
CA GLN A 184 -6.01 10.74 0.92
C GLN A 184 -5.21 10.84 2.23
N ILE A 185 -4.82 12.05 2.66
CA ILE A 185 -4.18 12.26 3.97
C ILE A 185 -5.20 12.00 5.10
N MET A 186 -6.41 12.56 5.01
CA MET A 186 -7.44 12.34 6.03
C MET A 186 -7.81 10.86 6.18
N HIS A 187 -7.79 10.09 5.08
CA HIS A 187 -7.93 8.64 5.14
C HIS A 187 -6.83 7.99 5.99
N LEU A 188 -5.56 8.40 5.82
CA LEU A 188 -4.46 7.90 6.65
C LEU A 188 -4.65 8.21 8.14
N VAL A 189 -5.19 9.41 8.45
CA VAL A 189 -5.53 9.79 9.83
C VAL A 189 -6.68 8.92 10.36
N SER A 190 -7.72 8.67 9.56
CA SER A 190 -8.85 7.81 9.98
C SER A 190 -8.46 6.36 10.22
N LEU A 191 -7.44 5.86 9.51
CA LEU A 191 -6.87 4.53 9.72
C LEU A 191 -5.92 4.45 10.94
N GLY A 192 -5.65 5.58 11.61
CA GLY A 192 -4.72 5.63 12.74
C GLY A 192 -3.25 5.48 12.34
N ILE A 193 -2.91 5.71 11.06
CA ILE A 193 -1.52 5.67 10.57
C ILE A 193 -0.80 6.97 10.96
N PHE A 194 -1.50 8.09 10.90
CA PHE A 194 -0.99 9.39 11.36
C PHE A 194 -1.95 9.99 12.38
N SER A 195 -1.41 10.82 13.27
CA SER A 195 -2.20 11.74 14.08
C SER A 195 -2.05 13.16 13.52
N PHE A 196 -3.15 13.93 13.55
CA PHE A 196 -3.14 15.32 13.10
C PHE A 196 -2.91 16.27 14.29
N ASN A 197 -1.91 17.14 14.17
CA ASN A 197 -1.57 18.17 15.13
C ASN A 197 -1.46 19.54 14.43
N GLN A 198 -2.51 20.34 14.58
CA GLN A 198 -2.60 21.70 14.03
C GLN A 198 -1.56 22.67 14.61
N PHE A 199 -0.99 22.37 15.78
CA PHE A 199 -0.01 23.23 16.45
C PHE A 199 1.44 22.87 16.10
N ALA A 200 1.66 21.73 15.43
CA ALA A 200 2.99 21.39 14.94
C ALA A 200 3.44 22.41 13.90
N GLY A 201 4.66 22.93 14.04
CA GLY A 201 5.24 23.90 13.13
C GLY A 201 6.67 23.55 12.76
N GLY A 202 7.16 24.11 11.66
CA GLY A 202 8.49 23.86 11.13
C GLY A 202 8.44 23.28 9.72
N THR A 203 9.62 22.94 9.22
CA THR A 203 9.83 22.36 7.87
C THR A 203 10.55 21.03 7.99
N ALA A 204 10.58 20.23 6.92
CA ALA A 204 11.47 19.08 6.82
C ALA A 204 12.92 19.47 7.11
N MET A 205 13.37 20.63 6.62
CA MET A 205 14.73 21.12 6.87
C MET A 205 15.01 21.37 8.35
N ASN A 206 14.03 21.89 9.12
CA ASN A 206 14.18 22.05 10.57
C ASN A 206 14.41 20.70 11.26
N LEU A 207 13.66 19.66 10.89
CA LEU A 207 13.80 18.31 11.44
C LEU A 207 15.13 17.66 11.06
N ILE A 208 15.56 17.82 9.81
CA ILE A 208 16.84 17.30 9.33
C ILE A 208 18.01 18.02 10.06
N LYS A 209 17.93 19.34 10.24
CA LYS A 209 18.92 20.11 11.00
C LYS A 209 19.01 19.65 12.46
N GLN A 210 17.90 19.26 13.08
CA GLN A 210 17.92 18.66 14.42
C GLN A 210 18.61 17.29 14.46
N LYS A 211 18.42 16.46 13.42
CA LYS A 211 19.06 15.14 13.32
C LYS A 211 20.56 15.22 13.04
N TYR A 212 21.00 16.19 12.25
CA TYR A 212 22.39 16.32 11.78
C TYR A 212 22.99 17.70 12.04
N PRO A 213 22.99 18.22 13.28
CA PRO A 213 23.21 19.64 13.59
C PRO A 213 24.52 20.22 13.03
N ASN A 214 25.54 19.40 12.83
CA ASN A 214 26.85 19.82 12.36
C ASN A 214 27.11 19.53 10.87
N ASN A 215 26.11 19.13 10.08
CA ASN A 215 26.28 18.79 8.66
C ASN A 215 25.93 19.95 7.71
N MET A 216 26.71 21.03 7.78
CA MET A 216 26.51 22.21 6.93
C MET A 216 26.62 21.88 5.43
N GLU A 217 27.48 20.93 5.07
CA GLU A 217 27.64 20.47 3.68
C GLU A 217 26.36 19.80 3.15
N LEU A 218 25.72 18.93 3.94
CA LEU A 218 24.43 18.33 3.58
C LEU A 218 23.36 19.40 3.35
N PHE A 219 23.22 20.36 4.26
CA PHE A 219 22.20 21.40 4.14
C PHE A 219 22.43 22.23 2.88
N SER A 220 23.69 22.63 2.63
CA SER A 220 24.05 23.42 1.45
C SER A 220 23.77 22.65 0.15
N ASN A 221 24.06 21.35 0.11
CA ASN A 221 23.79 20.51 -1.06
C ASN A 221 22.29 20.30 -1.31
N ILE A 222 21.46 20.19 -0.26
CA ILE A 222 20.00 20.11 -0.40
C ILE A 222 19.44 21.45 -0.89
N GLU A 223 19.83 22.56 -0.26
CA GLU A 223 19.33 23.91 -0.57
C GLU A 223 19.71 24.32 -2.00
N ASN A 224 20.94 24.05 -2.43
CA ASN A 224 21.44 24.35 -3.79
C ASN A 224 20.95 23.36 -4.87
N GLY A 225 20.27 22.27 -4.49
CA GLY A 225 19.81 21.27 -5.45
C GLY A 225 20.89 20.33 -5.99
N ASN A 226 22.03 20.20 -5.32
CA ASN A 226 23.03 19.18 -5.66
C ASN A 226 22.53 17.77 -5.29
N PHE A 227 21.65 17.66 -4.30
CA PHE A 227 20.98 16.43 -3.87
C PHE A 227 19.50 16.45 -4.31
N ASN A 228 19.27 16.12 -5.58
CA ASN A 228 17.97 16.24 -6.23
C ASN A 228 16.87 15.41 -5.55
N THR A 229 17.18 14.16 -5.18
CA THR A 229 16.19 13.28 -4.55
C THR A 229 15.87 13.80 -3.16
N PHE A 230 16.89 14.11 -2.37
CA PHE A 230 16.71 14.63 -1.01
C PHE A 230 15.91 15.95 -1.05
N LYS A 231 16.27 16.86 -1.96
CA LYS A 231 15.51 18.09 -2.15
C LYS A 231 14.05 17.83 -2.51
N SER A 232 13.78 16.89 -3.41
CA SER A 232 12.41 16.52 -3.79
C SER A 232 11.60 15.99 -2.60
N ILE A 233 12.24 15.25 -1.67
CA ILE A 233 11.60 14.77 -0.43
C ILE A 233 11.24 15.95 0.48
N VAL A 234 12.18 16.88 0.68
CA VAL A 234 11.98 18.09 1.50
C VAL A 234 10.85 18.94 0.93
N ASP A 235 10.93 19.25 -0.37
CA ASP A 235 9.95 20.07 -1.07
C ASP A 235 8.55 19.41 -1.05
N TYR A 236 8.47 18.09 -1.23
CA TYR A 236 7.22 17.35 -1.13
C TYR A 236 6.64 17.40 0.30
N TYR A 237 7.47 17.17 1.30
CA TYR A 237 7.04 17.19 2.70
C TYR A 237 6.46 18.55 3.09
N ASP A 238 7.15 19.63 2.74
CA ASP A 238 6.76 20.99 3.06
C ASP A 238 5.53 21.44 2.27
N SER A 239 5.48 21.15 0.96
CA SER A 239 4.34 21.52 0.10
C SER A 239 3.02 20.82 0.48
N ASN A 240 3.09 19.64 1.11
CA ASN A 240 1.93 18.93 1.64
C ASN A 240 1.70 19.20 3.14
N SER A 241 2.47 20.10 3.75
CA SER A 241 2.38 20.46 5.17
C SER A 241 2.41 19.23 6.09
N LEU A 242 3.27 18.26 5.75
CA LEU A 242 3.33 16.97 6.45
C LEU A 242 3.79 17.09 7.92
N ILE A 243 4.33 18.24 8.32
CA ILE A 243 4.65 18.55 9.73
C ILE A 243 3.46 18.43 10.67
N HIS A 244 2.23 18.66 10.17
CA HIS A 244 1.02 18.50 10.96
C HIS A 244 0.59 17.05 11.14
N TYR A 245 1.22 16.09 10.46
CA TYR A 245 0.83 14.68 10.49
C TYR A 245 1.96 13.87 11.12
N GLN A 246 1.78 13.53 12.40
CA GLN A 246 2.79 12.81 13.17
C GLN A 246 2.61 11.30 12.96
N PRO A 247 3.66 10.58 12.51
CA PRO A 247 3.56 9.15 12.23
C PRO A 247 3.31 8.36 13.52
N MET A 248 2.28 7.51 13.50
CA MET A 248 2.05 6.53 14.56
C MET A 248 3.01 5.34 14.39
N PRO A 249 3.20 4.48 15.41
CA PRO A 249 4.12 3.34 15.32
C PRO A 249 3.91 2.47 14.08
N VAL A 250 2.65 2.23 13.68
CA VAL A 250 2.34 1.47 12.46
C VAL A 250 2.80 2.14 11.17
N ALA A 251 2.82 3.48 11.10
CA ALA A 251 3.40 4.19 9.96
C ALA A 251 4.90 3.92 9.85
N ASN A 252 5.60 3.82 10.98
CA ASN A 252 7.01 3.48 10.99
C ASN A 252 7.24 2.04 10.54
N VAL A 253 6.38 1.09 10.94
CA VAL A 253 6.45 -0.30 10.44
C VAL A 253 6.24 -0.36 8.93
N ILE A 254 5.21 0.30 8.41
CA ILE A 254 4.95 0.33 6.96
C ILE A 254 6.11 1.03 6.22
N GLY A 255 6.61 2.14 6.76
CA GLY A 255 7.79 2.84 6.23
C GLY A 255 9.04 1.97 6.20
N PHE A 256 9.29 1.20 7.27
CA PHE A 256 10.38 0.23 7.34
C PHE A 256 10.24 -0.84 6.25
N LEU A 257 9.05 -1.43 6.07
CA LEU A 257 8.80 -2.44 5.05
C LEU A 257 9.01 -1.89 3.63
N LEU A 258 8.58 -0.66 3.38
CA LEU A 258 8.78 0.06 2.11
C LEU A 258 10.28 0.28 1.80
N VAL A 259 11.07 0.65 2.80
CA VAL A 259 12.52 0.83 2.63
C VAL A 259 13.22 -0.52 2.46
N LYS A 260 12.82 -1.53 3.25
CA LYS A 260 13.38 -2.88 3.19
C LYS A 260 13.16 -3.53 1.84
N GLU A 261 12.01 -3.31 1.20
CA GLU A 261 11.74 -3.75 -0.17
C GLU A 261 12.81 -3.27 -1.17
N ASN A 262 13.30 -2.04 -1.01
CA ASN A 262 14.25 -1.44 -1.95
C ASN A 262 15.72 -1.71 -1.60
N ILE A 263 16.05 -1.91 -0.32
CA ILE A 263 17.44 -1.98 0.19
C ILE A 263 17.81 -3.39 0.68
N GLY A 264 16.83 -4.24 1.01
CA GLY A 264 16.99 -5.64 1.42
C GLY A 264 17.51 -5.84 2.85
N GLN A 265 18.69 -5.28 3.17
CA GLN A 265 19.42 -5.53 4.42
C GLN A 265 19.09 -4.54 5.55
N LEU A 266 17.81 -4.16 5.71
CA LEU A 266 17.40 -3.34 6.85
C LEU A 266 16.96 -4.22 8.03
N ASP A 267 17.59 -4.00 9.19
CA ASP A 267 17.26 -4.68 10.45
C ASP A 267 16.03 -4.02 11.10
N ILE A 268 15.08 -4.85 11.53
CA ILE A 268 13.82 -4.38 12.15
C ILE A 268 14.02 -3.69 13.50
N GLY A 269 15.17 -3.89 14.13
CA GLY A 269 15.59 -3.21 15.35
C GLY A 269 15.67 -1.69 15.23
N ILE A 270 15.64 -1.12 14.01
CA ILE A 270 15.50 0.33 13.80
C ILE A 270 14.16 0.90 14.31
N LEU A 271 13.17 0.03 14.56
CA LEU A 271 11.86 0.38 15.11
C LEU A 271 11.80 0.36 16.64
N ARG A 272 12.89 -0.01 17.32
CA ARG A 272 13.00 -0.11 18.78
C ARG A 272 13.54 1.17 19.42
#